data_AF-A0A9P0MHD2-F1
#
_entry.id   AF-A0A9P0MHD2-F1
#
_cell.length_a   1.000
_cell.length_b   1.000
_cell.length_c   1.000
_cell.angle_alpha   90.00
_cell.angle_beta   90.00
_cell.angle_gamma   90.00
#
_symmetry.space_group_name_H-M   'P 1'
#
loop_
_entity.id
_entity.type
_entity.pdbx_description
1 polymer ?
#
loop_
_entity_poly.entity_id
_entity_poly.type
_entity_poly.pdbx_seq_one_letter_code
_entity_poly.pdbx_strand_id
1 'polypeptide(L)'
;MGSGSACRSMYGGWVLWCKGSSPDGRDSIAKQIAPASHWPEMRVLILVVNDERKKYSSTDAMKRSVETSELLKYRANQIVPKMTKACIEAIQKKDFEIFAEITMKESNSIHAICQDTYPPCVYLNDTSHTVANAVHAYNEFKSSNKVAYTYDAGPNAVLYLLDSSVDEFMSVINYLFPPQDTAEYYKGLPLSSNQLSQDLKMALNIPVQEPGCLKYIIHTKIGEGPKILTDPQQHLL
;
A
#
# COMPACT_ATOMS: atom_id res chain seq x y z
N MET A 1 -8.07 18.27 17.22
CA MET A 1 -7.81 17.54 15.96
C MET A 1 -7.58 16.07 16.27
N GLY A 2 -8.00 15.17 15.37
CA GLY A 2 -7.81 13.72 15.52
C GLY A 2 -6.49 13.22 14.92
N SER A 3 -6.54 12.28 13.98
CA SER A 3 -5.37 11.75 13.27
C SER A 3 -4.94 12.62 12.08
N GLY A 4 -3.64 12.78 11.85
CA GLY A 4 -3.11 13.55 10.72
C GLY A 4 -3.49 12.98 9.35
N SER A 5 -3.51 11.66 9.18
CA SER A 5 -3.90 11.02 7.91
C SER A 5 -5.38 11.21 7.56
N ALA A 6 -6.24 11.47 8.54
CA ALA A 6 -7.68 11.61 8.35
C ALA A 6 -8.05 12.75 7.37
N CYS A 7 -7.23 13.80 7.28
CA CYS A 7 -7.49 14.90 6.35
C CYS A 7 -7.54 14.43 4.89
N ARG A 8 -6.77 13.40 4.51
CA ARG A 8 -6.73 12.88 3.14
C ARG A 8 -7.98 12.10 2.78
N SER A 9 -8.70 11.56 3.76
CA SER A 9 -9.96 10.83 3.55
C SER A 9 -11.17 11.75 3.37
N MET A 10 -10.99 13.09 3.46
CA MET A 10 -12.06 14.05 3.19
C MET A 10 -12.39 14.20 1.70
N TYR A 11 -11.53 13.68 0.81
CA TYR A 11 -11.72 13.68 -0.63
C TYR A 11 -11.59 12.26 -1.17
N GLY A 12 -12.29 11.97 -2.27
CA GLY A 12 -12.08 10.74 -3.05
C GLY A 12 -10.87 10.85 -3.98
N GLY A 13 -10.52 9.74 -4.62
CA GLY A 13 -9.46 9.70 -5.61
C GLY A 13 -8.06 9.83 -5.02
N TRP A 14 -7.25 10.67 -5.64
CA TRP A 14 -5.84 10.87 -5.33
C TRP A 14 -5.69 12.15 -4.53
N VAL A 15 -5.11 12.08 -3.33
CA VAL A 15 -5.14 13.19 -2.38
C VAL A 15 -3.75 13.46 -1.82
N LEU A 16 -3.33 14.72 -1.89
CA LEU A 16 -2.10 15.21 -1.28
C LEU A 16 -2.41 15.90 0.05
N TRP A 17 -1.68 15.56 1.10
CA TRP A 17 -1.61 16.42 2.28
C TRP A 17 -0.46 17.41 2.12
N CYS A 18 -0.79 18.69 1.96
CA CYS A 18 0.19 19.76 1.95
C CYS A 18 0.70 19.98 3.38
N LYS A 19 2.02 19.91 3.60
CA LYS A 19 2.59 20.09 4.95
C LYS A 19 2.28 21.45 5.60
N GLY A 20 2.09 22.49 4.78
CA GLY A 20 2.00 23.86 5.24
C GLY A 20 3.36 24.46 5.61
N SER A 21 3.33 25.74 5.92
CA SER A 21 4.46 26.58 6.31
C SER A 21 4.08 27.53 7.45
N SER A 22 2.79 27.77 7.66
CA SER A 22 2.30 28.63 8.74
C SER A 22 2.48 27.93 10.09
N PRO A 23 3.06 28.61 11.11
CA PRO A 23 3.19 28.06 12.46
C PRO A 23 1.86 27.69 13.12
N ASP A 24 0.75 28.32 12.69
CA ASP A 24 -0.59 28.03 13.20
C ASP A 24 -1.30 26.88 12.46
N GLY A 25 -0.63 26.27 11.48
CA GLY A 25 -1.08 25.08 10.76
C GLY A 25 -2.23 25.29 9.77
N ARG A 26 -2.70 26.53 9.53
CA ARG A 26 -3.87 26.79 8.66
C ARG A 26 -3.67 26.37 7.21
N ASP A 27 -2.42 26.26 6.76
CA ASP A 27 -2.06 25.82 5.41
C ASP A 27 -1.62 24.34 5.35
N SER A 28 -1.72 23.60 6.46
CA SER A 28 -1.48 22.15 6.52
C SER A 28 -2.77 21.37 6.20
N ILE A 29 -3.13 21.32 4.91
CA ILE A 29 -4.44 20.86 4.45
C ILE A 29 -4.34 19.80 3.35
N ALA A 30 -5.40 19.01 3.19
CA ALA A 30 -5.53 18.09 2.08
C ALA A 30 -6.05 18.79 0.81
N LYS A 31 -5.54 18.36 -0.35
CA LYS A 31 -5.97 18.79 -1.69
C LYS A 31 -6.15 17.55 -2.58
N GLN A 32 -7.27 17.49 -3.29
CA GLN A 32 -7.46 16.49 -4.32
C GLN A 32 -6.54 16.78 -5.51
N ILE A 33 -5.78 15.78 -5.92
CA ILE A 33 -4.91 15.79 -7.09
C ILE A 33 -5.66 15.35 -8.34
N ALA A 34 -6.48 14.30 -8.20
CA ALA A 34 -7.32 13.78 -9.27
C ALA A 34 -8.52 13.02 -8.67
N PRO A 35 -9.70 13.04 -9.31
CA PRO A 35 -10.88 12.31 -8.83
C PRO A 35 -10.71 10.80 -8.93
N ALA A 36 -11.60 10.02 -8.29
CA ALA A 36 -11.55 8.56 -8.34
C ALA A 36 -11.72 8.01 -9.78
N SER A 37 -12.54 8.70 -10.58
CA SER A 37 -12.75 8.40 -12.00
C SER A 37 -11.54 8.66 -12.90
N HIS A 38 -10.48 9.30 -12.39
CA HIS A 38 -9.29 9.62 -13.19
C HIS A 38 -8.62 8.36 -13.72
N TRP A 39 -8.42 7.35 -12.88
CA TRP A 39 -7.68 6.12 -13.23
C TRP A 39 -8.51 4.86 -12.92
N PRO A 40 -9.57 4.60 -13.70
CA PRO A 40 -10.57 3.56 -13.39
C PRO A 40 -10.02 2.13 -13.47
N GLU A 41 -8.91 1.91 -14.16
CA GLU A 41 -8.21 0.63 -14.27
C GLU A 41 -7.40 0.28 -13.01
N MET A 42 -7.12 1.25 -12.14
CA MET A 42 -6.34 1.02 -10.92
C MET A 42 -7.10 0.10 -9.95
N ARG A 43 -6.40 -0.88 -9.41
CA ARG A 43 -6.88 -1.83 -8.41
C ARG A 43 -5.97 -1.81 -7.21
N VAL A 44 -6.54 -2.21 -6.08
CA VAL A 44 -5.84 -2.34 -4.81
C VAL A 44 -6.13 -3.72 -4.25
N LEU A 45 -5.07 -4.48 -3.93
CA LEU A 45 -5.17 -5.71 -3.17
C LEU A 45 -4.57 -5.49 -1.80
N ILE A 46 -5.28 -5.86 -0.74
CA ILE A 46 -4.76 -5.82 0.63
C ILE A 46 -4.57 -7.27 1.08
N LEU A 47 -3.31 -7.69 1.22
CA LEU A 47 -2.95 -9.00 1.74
C LEU A 47 -2.82 -8.89 3.25
N VAL A 48 -3.82 -9.42 3.97
CA VAL A 48 -3.86 -9.34 5.44
C VAL A 48 -3.09 -10.53 6.00
N VAL A 49 -1.95 -10.28 6.64
CA VAL A 49 -1.10 -11.31 7.24
C VAL A 49 -1.69 -11.73 8.58
N ASN A 50 -1.88 -10.78 9.48
CA ASN A 50 -2.60 -10.96 10.73
C ASN A 50 -3.25 -9.64 11.18
N ASP A 51 -4.19 -9.72 12.12
CA ASP A 51 -4.87 -8.57 12.73
C ASP A 51 -4.45 -8.36 14.20
N GLU A 52 -3.30 -8.90 14.58
CA GLU A 52 -2.75 -8.69 15.92
C GLU A 52 -2.39 -7.23 16.16
N ARG A 53 -2.49 -6.81 17.43
CA ARG A 53 -2.22 -5.43 17.82
C ARG A 53 -0.78 -5.06 17.47
N LYS A 54 -0.61 -3.94 16.76
CA LYS A 54 0.70 -3.39 16.40
C LYS A 54 1.62 -3.35 17.61
N LYS A 55 2.82 -3.91 17.49
CA LYS A 55 3.86 -3.87 18.53
C LYS A 55 4.21 -2.44 18.95
N TYR A 56 4.19 -1.51 17.99
CA TYR A 56 4.42 -0.09 18.22
C TYR A 56 3.31 0.74 17.59
N SER A 57 2.77 1.70 18.33
CA SER A 57 1.87 2.71 17.75
C SER A 57 2.63 3.54 16.72
N SER A 58 1.96 3.97 15.65
CA SER A 58 2.59 4.83 14.64
C SER A 58 3.00 6.18 15.21
N THR A 59 2.21 6.73 16.15
CA THR A 59 2.52 8.00 16.82
C THR A 59 3.85 7.94 17.56
N ASP A 60 4.04 6.90 18.38
CA ASP A 60 5.26 6.76 19.17
C ASP A 60 6.47 6.44 18.30
N ALA A 61 6.29 5.56 17.31
CA ALA A 61 7.36 5.21 16.37
C ALA A 61 7.81 6.41 15.53
N MET A 62 6.87 7.22 15.02
CA MET A 62 7.19 8.42 14.25
C MET A 62 7.90 9.47 15.10
N LYS A 63 7.44 9.69 16.35
CA LYS A 63 8.11 10.62 17.28
C LYS A 63 9.54 10.17 17.56
N ARG A 64 9.74 8.89 17.88
CA ARG A 64 11.07 8.32 18.10
C ARG A 64 11.96 8.43 16.87
N SER A 65 11.41 8.21 15.67
CA SER A 65 12.13 8.36 14.41
C SER A 65 12.64 9.79 14.22
N VAL A 66 11.81 10.79 14.54
CA VAL A 66 12.21 12.22 14.50
C VAL A 66 13.36 12.51 15.46
N GLU A 67 13.34 11.89 16.64
CA GLU A 67 14.34 12.10 17.68
C GLU A 67 15.66 11.38 17.39
N THR A 68 15.63 10.22 16.72
CA THR A 68 16.78 9.29 16.70
C THR A 68 17.27 8.87 15.32
N SER A 69 16.47 8.95 14.26
CA SER A 69 16.91 8.54 12.91
C SER A 69 17.62 9.69 12.19
N GLU A 70 18.85 9.43 11.76
CA GLU A 70 19.60 10.37 10.92
C GLU A 70 19.05 10.41 9.48
N LEU A 71 18.55 9.26 8.99
CA LEU A 71 17.98 9.13 7.65
C LEU A 71 16.71 9.98 7.44
N LEU A 72 15.87 10.11 8.48
CA LEU A 72 14.59 10.81 8.37
C LEU A 72 14.76 12.30 7.99
N LYS A 73 15.76 12.97 8.58
CA LYS A 73 16.01 14.40 8.30
C LYS A 73 16.40 14.61 6.85
N TYR A 74 17.26 13.75 6.29
CA TYR A 74 17.63 13.83 4.88
C TYR A 74 16.43 13.52 3.97
N ARG A 75 15.68 12.45 4.26
CA ARG A 75 14.49 12.05 3.49
C ARG A 75 13.47 13.19 3.40
N ALA A 76 13.10 13.79 4.53
CA ALA A 76 12.07 14.81 4.60
C ALA A 76 12.43 16.08 3.80
N ASN A 77 13.71 16.46 3.80
CA ASN A 77 14.17 17.68 3.14
C ASN A 77 14.54 17.49 1.66
N GLN A 78 15.13 16.35 1.31
CA GLN A 78 15.76 16.17 -0.01
C GLN A 78 15.01 15.20 -0.92
N ILE A 79 14.33 14.20 -0.37
CA ILE A 79 13.73 13.10 -1.12
C ILE A 79 12.23 13.34 -1.32
N VAL A 80 11.48 13.52 -0.23
CA VAL A 80 10.01 13.62 -0.26
C VAL A 80 9.50 14.71 -1.21
N PRO A 81 10.07 15.94 -1.25
CA PRO A 81 9.57 16.97 -2.18
C PRO A 81 9.68 16.56 -3.65
N LYS A 82 10.80 15.92 -4.03
CA LYS A 82 11.05 15.45 -5.41
C LYS A 82 10.14 14.27 -5.75
N MET A 83 10.05 13.29 -4.86
CA MET A 83 9.20 12.10 -5.04
C MET A 83 7.71 12.44 -5.10
N THR A 84 7.26 13.39 -4.27
CA THR A 84 5.87 13.87 -4.27
C THR A 84 5.52 14.47 -5.62
N LYS A 85 6.39 15.33 -6.18
CA LYS A 85 6.18 15.93 -7.50
C LYS A 85 6.11 14.86 -8.59
N ALA A 86 7.08 13.94 -8.61
CA ALA A 86 7.13 12.86 -9.59
C ALA A 86 5.90 11.93 -9.51
N CYS A 87 5.44 11.60 -8.30
CA CYS A 87 4.25 10.77 -8.09
C CYS A 87 2.98 11.45 -8.58
N ILE A 88 2.82 12.76 -8.32
CA ILE A 88 1.70 13.55 -8.85
C ILE A 88 1.70 13.53 -10.39
N GLU A 89 2.87 13.72 -11.02
CA GLU A 89 2.99 13.64 -12.47
C GLU A 89 2.65 12.25 -13.01
N ALA A 90 3.12 11.18 -12.36
CA ALA A 90 2.81 9.81 -12.73
C ALA A 90 1.30 9.52 -12.64
N ILE A 91 0.64 9.96 -11.56
CA ILE A 91 -0.81 9.85 -11.39
C ILE A 91 -1.54 10.61 -12.51
N GLN A 92 -1.15 11.85 -12.79
CA GLN A 92 -1.79 12.68 -13.83
C GLN A 92 -1.65 12.06 -15.22
N LYS A 93 -0.49 11.46 -15.53
CA LYS A 93 -0.20 10.81 -16.81
C LYS A 93 -0.67 9.35 -16.88
N LYS A 94 -1.17 8.78 -15.77
CA LYS A 94 -1.47 7.34 -15.63
C LYS A 94 -0.26 6.45 -15.94
N ASP A 95 0.93 6.94 -15.60
CA ASP A 95 2.18 6.20 -15.78
C ASP A 95 2.35 5.21 -14.63
N PHE A 96 1.88 3.98 -14.86
CA PHE A 96 1.91 2.94 -13.83
C PHE A 96 3.34 2.55 -13.47
N GLU A 97 4.28 2.56 -14.42
CA GLU A 97 5.63 2.08 -14.16
C GLU A 97 6.37 3.01 -13.20
N ILE A 98 6.29 4.33 -13.44
CA ILE A 98 6.85 5.34 -12.54
C ILE A 98 6.11 5.35 -11.21
N PHE A 99 4.77 5.28 -11.23
CA PHE A 99 3.96 5.22 -10.01
C PHE A 99 4.36 4.03 -9.12
N ALA A 100 4.53 2.85 -9.72
CA ALA A 100 4.88 1.63 -9.05
C ALA A 100 6.28 1.70 -8.42
N GLU A 101 7.26 2.19 -9.18
CA GLU A 101 8.63 2.36 -8.70
C GLU A 101 8.70 3.32 -7.49
N ILE A 102 8.04 4.48 -7.59
CA ILE A 102 8.00 5.45 -6.49
C ILE A 102 7.31 4.85 -5.26
N THR A 103 6.19 4.16 -5.45
CA THR A 103 5.42 3.55 -4.36
C THR A 103 6.28 2.55 -3.57
N MET A 104 6.97 1.64 -4.27
CA MET A 104 7.84 0.65 -3.63
C MET A 104 9.05 1.31 -2.94
N LYS A 105 9.69 2.30 -3.58
CA LYS A 105 10.83 3.04 -3.00
C LYS A 105 10.43 3.83 -1.75
N GLU A 106 9.27 4.49 -1.77
CA GLU A 106 8.76 5.25 -0.62
C GLU A 106 8.44 4.33 0.56
N SER A 107 7.80 3.18 0.30
CA SER A 107 7.56 2.14 1.30
C SER A 107 8.87 1.65 1.92
N ASN A 108 9.82 1.21 1.09
CA ASN A 108 11.12 0.71 1.56
C ASN A 108 11.86 1.77 2.39
N SER A 109 11.86 3.03 1.95
CA SER A 109 12.54 4.12 2.64
C SER A 109 11.93 4.44 4.01
N ILE A 110 10.61 4.32 4.18
CA ILE A 110 9.97 4.47 5.50
C ILE A 110 10.41 3.35 6.44
N HIS A 111 10.41 2.10 5.97
CA HIS A 111 10.81 0.96 6.81
C HIS A 111 12.32 0.97 7.12
N ALA A 112 13.17 1.49 6.23
CA ALA A 112 14.58 1.74 6.52
C ALA A 112 14.76 2.76 7.66
N ILE A 113 13.96 3.84 7.69
CA ILE A 113 13.97 4.80 8.81
C ILE A 113 13.50 4.14 10.10
N CYS A 114 12.50 3.27 10.03
CA CYS A 114 12.03 2.56 11.21
C CYS A 114 13.10 1.61 11.78
N GLN A 115 13.97 1.05 10.92
CA GLN A 115 15.15 0.28 11.33
C GLN A 115 16.30 1.15 11.87
N ASP A 116 16.51 2.34 11.31
CA ASP A 116 17.51 3.33 11.76
C ASP A 116 17.14 4.02 13.08
N THR A 117 15.85 4.01 13.43
CA THR A 117 15.32 4.53 14.71
C THR A 117 15.87 3.75 15.91
N TYR A 118 16.08 4.39 17.06
CA TYR A 118 16.59 3.71 18.26
C TYR A 118 15.71 3.88 19.51
N PRO A 119 15.28 2.78 20.18
CA PRO A 119 15.31 1.40 19.70
C PRO A 119 14.48 1.19 18.42
N PRO A 120 14.85 0.22 17.56
CA PRO A 120 14.24 0.05 16.24
C PRO A 120 12.76 -0.32 16.30
N CYS A 121 12.02 0.20 15.34
CA CYS A 121 10.62 -0.10 15.09
C CYS A 121 10.53 -1.06 13.90
N VAL A 122 10.27 -2.34 14.16
CA VAL A 122 10.14 -3.35 13.10
C VAL A 122 8.67 -3.66 12.87
N TYR A 123 8.17 -3.34 11.67
CA TYR A 123 6.79 -3.63 11.24
C TYR A 123 6.69 -4.79 10.27
N LEU A 124 7.68 -4.93 9.38
CA LEU A 124 7.71 -5.99 8.38
C LEU A 124 8.18 -7.31 9.01
N ASN A 125 7.64 -8.40 8.51
CA ASN A 125 8.01 -9.77 8.88
C ASN A 125 8.35 -10.58 7.63
N ASP A 126 8.64 -11.87 7.80
CA ASP A 126 9.03 -12.75 6.70
C ASP A 126 7.96 -12.82 5.60
N THR A 127 6.67 -12.92 5.96
CA THR A 127 5.56 -12.84 5.01
C THR A 127 5.58 -11.55 4.20
N SER A 128 5.87 -10.41 4.85
CA SER A 128 6.00 -9.11 4.18
C SER A 128 7.13 -9.15 3.14
N HIS A 129 8.30 -9.66 3.51
CA HIS A 129 9.45 -9.77 2.61
C HIS A 129 9.21 -10.74 1.45
N THR A 130 8.55 -11.87 1.70
CA THR A 130 8.16 -12.82 0.64
C THR A 130 7.21 -12.19 -0.38
N VAL A 131 6.22 -11.40 0.07
CA VAL A 131 5.34 -10.66 -0.85
C VAL A 131 6.12 -9.64 -1.69
N ALA A 132 7.02 -8.87 -1.07
CA ALA A 132 7.86 -7.92 -1.81
C ALA A 132 8.75 -8.61 -2.86
N ASN A 133 9.34 -9.76 -2.52
CA ASN A 133 10.12 -10.57 -3.45
C ASN A 133 9.26 -11.12 -4.60
N ALA A 134 8.04 -11.56 -4.32
CA ALA A 134 7.11 -12.03 -5.35
C ALA A 134 6.74 -10.92 -6.34
N VAL A 135 6.54 -9.68 -5.86
CA VAL A 135 6.29 -8.52 -6.73
C VAL A 135 7.49 -8.24 -7.63
N HIS A 136 8.71 -8.23 -7.09
CA HIS A 136 9.93 -8.00 -7.88
C HIS A 136 10.14 -9.10 -8.94
N ALA A 137 10.03 -10.37 -8.56
CA ALA A 137 10.17 -11.50 -9.49
C ALA A 137 9.11 -11.48 -10.59
N TYR A 138 7.85 -11.13 -10.26
CA TYR A 138 6.80 -10.98 -11.25
C TYR A 138 7.06 -9.81 -12.22
N ASN A 139 7.45 -8.64 -11.71
CA ASN A 139 7.78 -7.48 -12.55
C ASN A 139 8.98 -7.76 -13.46
N GLU A 140 10.00 -8.47 -12.97
CA GLU A 140 11.16 -8.91 -13.75
C GLU A 140 10.74 -9.87 -14.86
N PHE A 141 9.93 -10.89 -14.55
CA PHE A 141 9.37 -11.80 -15.55
C PHE A 141 8.56 -11.06 -16.63
N LYS A 142 7.84 -10.00 -16.25
CA LYS A 142 7.07 -9.15 -17.18
C LYS A 142 7.91 -8.08 -17.87
N SER A 143 9.20 -7.97 -17.55
CA SER A 143 10.12 -6.94 -18.05
C SER A 143 9.56 -5.52 -17.94
N SER A 144 8.69 -5.27 -16.96
CA SER A 144 8.04 -3.99 -16.69
C SER A 144 7.35 -4.03 -15.33
N ASN A 145 7.22 -2.88 -14.67
CA ASN A 145 6.48 -2.80 -13.42
C ASN A 145 4.98 -3.01 -13.69
N LYS A 146 4.42 -4.12 -13.23
CA LYS A 146 2.98 -4.46 -13.32
C LYS A 146 2.28 -4.44 -11.97
N VAL A 147 3.04 -4.58 -10.90
CA VAL A 147 2.55 -4.55 -9.52
C VAL A 147 3.50 -3.71 -8.68
N ALA A 148 2.96 -2.95 -7.74
CA ALA A 148 3.71 -2.29 -6.69
C ALA A 148 3.18 -2.70 -5.33
N TYR A 149 4.09 -2.79 -4.36
CA TYR A 149 3.73 -2.97 -2.96
C TYR A 149 3.99 -1.69 -2.16
N THR A 150 3.21 -1.50 -1.11
CA THR A 150 3.49 -0.56 -0.03
C THR A 150 3.04 -1.14 1.31
N TYR A 151 3.75 -0.76 2.37
CA TYR A 151 3.46 -1.18 3.73
C TYR A 151 3.39 0.05 4.63
N ASP A 152 2.32 0.16 5.41
CA ASP A 152 2.19 1.15 6.46
C ASP A 152 2.87 0.66 7.76
N ALA A 153 2.43 1.15 8.93
CA ALA A 153 2.87 0.67 10.23
C ALA A 153 2.27 -0.72 10.57
N GLY A 154 2.65 -1.77 9.83
CA GLY A 154 2.25 -3.17 10.03
C GLY A 154 2.69 -4.09 8.88
N PRO A 155 2.50 -5.41 9.02
CA PRO A 155 2.97 -6.40 8.04
C PRO A 155 2.04 -6.57 6.82
N ASN A 156 0.86 -5.96 6.82
CA ASN A 156 -0.11 -6.12 5.73
C ASN A 156 0.40 -5.43 4.47
N ALA A 157 0.49 -6.18 3.37
CA ALA A 157 0.89 -5.64 2.09
C ALA A 157 -0.31 -5.00 1.40
N VAL A 158 -0.16 -3.75 0.98
CA VAL A 158 -1.09 -3.12 0.05
C VAL A 158 -0.43 -3.12 -1.31
N LEU A 159 -1.10 -3.71 -2.29
CA LEU A 159 -0.62 -3.82 -3.65
C LEU A 159 -1.43 -2.90 -4.56
N TYR A 160 -0.74 -2.18 -5.43
CA TYR A 160 -1.32 -1.46 -6.55
C TYR A 160 -0.98 -2.17 -7.84
N LEU A 161 -1.96 -2.30 -8.72
CA LEU A 161 -1.85 -2.93 -10.02
C LEU A 161 -3.00 -2.47 -10.91
N LEU A 162 -2.88 -2.68 -12.21
CA LEU A 162 -3.99 -2.47 -13.13
C LEU A 162 -4.89 -3.70 -13.19
N ASP A 163 -6.16 -3.50 -13.49
CA ASP A 163 -7.19 -4.54 -13.64
C ASP A 163 -6.71 -5.73 -14.49
N SER A 164 -6.01 -5.44 -15.59
CA SER A 164 -5.44 -6.44 -16.49
C SER A 164 -4.41 -7.39 -15.86
N SER A 165 -3.83 -7.02 -14.71
CA SER A 165 -2.82 -7.80 -14.00
C SER A 165 -3.36 -8.49 -12.75
N VAL A 166 -4.61 -8.21 -12.35
CA VAL A 166 -5.19 -8.73 -11.10
C VAL A 166 -5.22 -10.24 -11.09
N ASP A 167 -5.88 -10.86 -12.05
CA ASP A 167 -6.13 -12.30 -11.98
C ASP A 167 -4.83 -13.12 -12.07
N GLU A 168 -3.89 -12.71 -12.93
CA GLU A 168 -2.58 -13.40 -13.04
C GLU A 168 -1.74 -13.24 -11.77
N PHE A 169 -1.67 -12.03 -11.19
CA PHE A 169 -0.92 -11.83 -9.96
C PHE A 169 -1.59 -12.47 -8.75
N MET A 170 -2.92 -12.56 -8.72
CA MET A 170 -3.64 -13.33 -7.71
C MET A 170 -3.30 -14.83 -7.79
N SER A 171 -3.10 -15.39 -8.99
CA SER A 171 -2.59 -16.76 -9.15
C SER A 171 -1.17 -16.93 -8.57
N VAL A 172 -0.31 -15.91 -8.66
CA VAL A 172 1.01 -15.90 -7.99
C VAL A 172 0.84 -15.94 -6.47
N ILE A 173 -0.02 -15.07 -5.93
CA ILE A 173 -0.27 -15.00 -4.48
C ILE A 173 -0.85 -16.32 -3.97
N ASN A 174 -1.83 -16.90 -4.65
CA ASN A 174 -2.45 -18.17 -4.23
C ASN A 174 -1.48 -19.36 -4.31
N TYR A 175 -0.53 -19.32 -5.26
CA TYR A 175 0.51 -20.33 -5.37
C TYR A 175 1.52 -20.23 -4.21
N LEU A 176 1.98 -19.02 -3.90
CA LEU A 176 2.99 -18.79 -2.87
C LEU A 176 2.42 -18.81 -1.45
N PHE A 177 1.16 -18.40 -1.26
CA PHE A 177 0.46 -18.29 0.02
C PHE A 177 -0.87 -19.02 -0.06
N PRO A 178 -0.86 -20.37 -0.09
CA PRO A 178 -2.09 -21.14 -0.19
C PRO A 178 -3.04 -20.83 0.99
N PRO A 179 -4.34 -20.62 0.73
CA PRO A 179 -5.31 -20.39 1.80
C PRO A 179 -5.46 -21.63 2.68
N GLN A 180 -5.59 -21.43 3.99
CA GLN A 180 -5.93 -22.52 4.92
C GLN A 180 -7.44 -22.85 4.86
N ASP A 181 -8.28 -21.81 4.77
CA ASP A 181 -9.72 -21.90 4.54
C ASP A 181 -10.07 -20.94 3.40
N THR A 182 -11.02 -21.34 2.56
CA THR A 182 -11.51 -20.54 1.43
C THR A 182 -12.76 -19.75 1.77
N ALA A 183 -13.47 -20.11 2.85
CA ALA A 183 -14.61 -19.35 3.32
C ALA A 183 -14.15 -17.93 3.75
N GLU A 184 -14.73 -16.91 3.14
CA GLU A 184 -14.42 -15.48 3.38
C GLU A 184 -12.96 -15.05 3.09
N TYR A 185 -12.16 -15.90 2.44
CA TYR A 185 -10.76 -15.58 2.15
C TYR A 185 -10.62 -14.42 1.15
N TYR A 186 -11.51 -14.32 0.17
CA TYR A 186 -11.54 -13.20 -0.78
C TYR A 186 -12.71 -12.28 -0.46
N LYS A 187 -12.42 -10.98 -0.30
CA LYS A 187 -13.40 -9.95 0.03
C LYS A 187 -13.34 -8.82 -1.01
N GLY A 188 -14.50 -8.22 -1.28
CA GLY A 188 -14.60 -7.06 -2.19
C GLY A 188 -14.95 -7.45 -3.62
N LEU A 189 -14.25 -6.88 -4.60
CA LEU A 189 -14.50 -7.11 -6.02
C LEU A 189 -14.23 -8.58 -6.39
N PRO A 190 -15.03 -9.17 -7.30
CA PRO A 190 -14.85 -10.55 -7.72
C PRO A 190 -13.48 -10.77 -8.37
N LEU A 191 -13.01 -12.01 -8.30
CA LEU A 191 -11.76 -12.46 -8.90
C LEU A 191 -12.04 -13.63 -9.85
N SER A 192 -11.33 -13.69 -10.97
CA SER A 192 -11.39 -14.85 -11.86
C SER A 192 -10.39 -15.91 -11.39
N SER A 193 -10.73 -17.17 -11.61
CA SER A 193 -9.78 -18.26 -11.38
C SER A 193 -8.87 -18.43 -12.59
N ASN A 194 -7.59 -18.12 -12.42
CA ASN A 194 -6.55 -18.39 -13.41
C ASN A 194 -5.54 -19.41 -12.87
N GLN A 195 -5.09 -20.30 -13.75
CA GLN A 195 -3.96 -21.17 -13.45
C GLN A 195 -2.64 -20.43 -13.67
N LEU A 196 -1.74 -20.53 -12.71
CA LEU A 196 -0.41 -19.95 -12.83
C LEU A 196 0.42 -20.75 -13.87
N SER A 197 0.97 -20.06 -14.86
CA SER A 197 1.79 -20.69 -15.91
C SER A 197 3.07 -21.31 -15.34
N GLN A 198 3.56 -22.37 -15.99
CA GLN A 198 4.75 -23.08 -15.52
C GLN A 198 6.02 -22.22 -15.60
N ASP A 199 6.14 -21.41 -16.65
CA ASP A 199 7.26 -20.49 -16.83
C ASP A 199 7.32 -19.46 -15.70
N LEU A 200 6.16 -18.90 -15.32
CA LEU A 200 6.09 -17.95 -14.21
C LEU A 200 6.39 -18.63 -12.87
N LYS A 201 5.92 -19.85 -12.62
CA LYS A 201 6.32 -20.61 -11.41
C LYS A 201 7.82 -20.78 -11.30
N MET A 202 8.48 -21.15 -12.41
CA MET A 202 9.94 -21.30 -12.45
C MET A 202 10.65 -19.97 -12.24
N ALA A 203 10.15 -18.89 -12.83
CA ALA A 203 10.73 -17.55 -12.70
C ALA A 203 10.59 -16.97 -11.28
N LEU A 204 9.52 -17.28 -10.55
CA LEU A 204 9.34 -16.81 -9.17
C LEU A 204 10.48 -17.31 -8.27
N ASN A 205 10.85 -18.59 -8.37
CA ASN A 205 11.93 -19.21 -7.57
C ASN A 205 11.86 -18.87 -6.05
N ILE A 206 10.64 -18.77 -5.51
CA ILE A 206 10.36 -18.45 -4.11
C ILE A 206 9.72 -19.69 -3.45
N PRO A 207 10.16 -20.09 -2.25
CA PRO A 207 9.51 -21.18 -1.51
C PRO A 207 8.04 -20.88 -1.24
N VAL A 208 7.19 -21.87 -1.50
CA VAL A 208 5.78 -21.82 -1.10
C VAL A 208 5.71 -21.74 0.42
N GLN A 209 4.90 -20.82 0.93
CA GLN A 209 4.71 -20.59 2.35
C GLN A 209 3.69 -21.58 2.93
N GLU A 210 3.73 -21.76 4.24
CA GLU A 210 2.75 -22.60 4.93
C GLU A 210 1.33 -22.06 4.72
N PRO A 211 0.31 -22.94 4.59
CA PRO A 211 -1.07 -22.50 4.45
C PRO A 211 -1.51 -21.60 5.61
N GLY A 212 -2.20 -20.51 5.29
CA GLY A 212 -2.73 -19.58 6.30
C GLY A 212 -1.78 -18.46 6.73
N CYS A 213 -0.61 -18.30 6.10
CA CYS A 213 0.24 -17.12 6.30
C CYS A 213 -0.46 -15.78 5.95
N LEU A 214 -1.49 -15.83 5.11
CA LEU A 214 -2.43 -14.73 4.87
C LEU A 214 -3.79 -15.12 5.47
N LYS A 215 -4.39 -14.22 6.25
CA LYS A 215 -5.70 -14.40 6.85
C LYS A 215 -6.83 -14.26 5.83
N TYR A 216 -6.77 -13.21 5.00
CA TYR A 216 -7.69 -12.96 3.88
C TYR A 216 -7.12 -11.88 2.96
N ILE A 217 -7.74 -11.71 1.80
CA ILE A 217 -7.38 -10.72 0.77
C ILE A 217 -8.58 -9.81 0.50
N ILE A 218 -8.36 -8.50 0.48
CA ILE A 218 -9.37 -7.52 0.04
C ILE A 218 -9.00 -7.03 -1.35
N HIS A 219 -9.88 -7.23 -2.33
CA HIS A 219 -9.79 -6.66 -3.67
C HIS A 219 -10.71 -5.45 -3.81
N THR A 220 -10.15 -4.28 -4.07
CA THR A 220 -10.90 -3.03 -4.20
C THR A 220 -10.32 -2.11 -5.29
N LYS A 221 -10.89 -0.92 -5.43
CA LYS A 221 -10.50 0.12 -6.39
C LYS A 221 -10.44 1.49 -5.72
N ILE A 222 -9.96 2.47 -6.47
CA ILE A 222 -9.96 3.87 -6.02
C ILE A 222 -11.40 4.32 -5.72
N GLY A 223 -11.60 4.87 -4.53
CA GLY A 223 -12.92 5.20 -3.98
C GLY A 223 -13.26 6.69 -4.00
N GLU A 224 -14.55 6.97 -3.87
CA GLU A 224 -15.07 8.31 -3.63
C GLU A 224 -14.85 8.77 -2.18
N GLY A 225 -15.03 10.07 -1.94
CA GLY A 225 -14.93 10.66 -0.61
C GLY A 225 -16.11 10.30 0.31
N PRO A 226 -16.20 10.97 1.48
CA PRO A 226 -17.29 10.77 2.43
C PRO A 226 -18.67 10.96 1.80
N LYS A 227 -19.65 10.18 2.25
CA LYS A 227 -21.03 10.23 1.77
C LYS A 227 -21.99 10.53 2.91
N ILE A 228 -23.02 11.33 2.62
CA ILE A 228 -24.16 11.51 3.51
C ILE A 228 -25.14 10.38 3.23
N LEU A 229 -25.51 9.64 4.28
CA LEU A 229 -26.53 8.62 4.20
C LEU A 229 -27.87 9.25 4.58
N THR A 230 -28.87 9.07 3.73
CA THR A 230 -30.21 9.65 3.92
C THR A 230 -31.23 8.64 4.44
N ASP A 231 -30.85 7.37 4.55
CA ASP A 231 -31.70 6.29 5.04
C ASP A 231 -31.68 6.24 6.58
N PRO A 232 -32.82 6.50 7.26
CA PRO A 232 -32.88 6.42 8.73
C PRO A 232 -32.54 5.04 9.30
N GLN A 233 -32.68 3.96 8.54
CA GLN A 233 -32.31 2.62 8.99
C GLN A 233 -30.79 2.45 9.17
N GLN A 234 -30.00 3.35 8.58
CA GLN A 234 -28.54 3.38 8.70
C GLN A 234 -28.06 4.28 9.85
N HIS A 235 -28.97 4.92 10.59
CA HIS A 235 -28.61 5.69 11.77
C HIS A 235 -28.09 4.75 12.86
N LEU A 236 -27.01 5.16 13.53
CA LEU A 236 -26.41 4.42 14.65
C LEU A 236 -26.99 4.83 16.02
N LEU A 237 -27.92 5.79 16.03
CA LEU A 237 -28.61 6.36 17.20
C LEU A 237 -30.07 6.67 16.87
#